data_AF-A0A1G5KH70-F1
#
_entry.id   AF-A0A1G5KH70-F1
#
_cell.length_a   1.000
_cell.length_b   1.000
_cell.length_c   1.000
_cell.angle_alpha   90.00
_cell.angle_beta   90.00
_cell.angle_gamma   90.00
#
_symmetry.space_group_name_H-M   'P 1'
#
loop_
_entity.id
_entity.type
_entity.pdbx_description
1 polymer ?
#
loop_
_entity_poly.entity_id
_entity_poly.type
_entity_poly.pdbx_seq_one_letter_code
_entity_poly.pdbx_strand_id
1 'polypeptide(L)'
;MNLLVTGIERIGRIDWSVSTQVDDPSNMALVQEYIRRVALLITTYHLETSYPFFNAARALGHHSTLDVMDQCPWLGELTNSFTKGTCVAYLEWLSLVESGNEEAIKFRDLYEPLILLIERGGRVSMRHGEIRTGRYVFPLANAEYMSKQAPIDLSDAGLRAWSQQ
;
A
#
# COMPACT_ATOMS: atom_id res chain seq x y z
N MET A 1 -0.11 9.27 -20.62
CA MET A 1 0.86 9.46 -19.52
C MET A 1 1.26 8.08 -19.05
N ASN A 2 2.55 7.75 -19.04
CA ASN A 2 3.03 6.43 -18.66
C ASN A 2 2.97 6.31 -17.12
N LEU A 3 2.04 5.49 -16.63
CA LEU A 3 1.74 5.38 -15.21
C LEU A 3 2.92 4.79 -14.46
N LEU A 4 3.53 3.75 -15.02
CA LEU A 4 4.67 3.09 -14.41
C LEU A 4 5.87 4.04 -14.24
N VAL A 5 6.24 4.79 -15.29
CA VAL A 5 7.33 5.78 -15.23
C VAL A 5 7.04 6.83 -14.16
N THR A 6 5.80 7.31 -14.08
CA THR A 6 5.40 8.27 -13.03
C THR A 6 5.54 7.67 -11.63
N GLY A 7 5.18 6.40 -11.46
CA GLY A 7 5.34 5.66 -10.22
C GLY A 7 6.81 5.45 -9.83
N ILE A 8 7.67 5.08 -10.78
CA ILE A 8 9.11 4.93 -10.58
C ILE A 8 9.71 6.26 -10.11
N GLU A 9 9.41 7.36 -10.79
CA GLU A 9 9.88 8.68 -10.40
C GLU A 9 9.36 9.12 -9.03
N ARG A 10 8.11 8.80 -8.69
CA ARG A 10 7.51 9.10 -7.38
C ARG A 10 8.30 8.42 -6.27
N ILE A 11 8.51 7.11 -6.37
CA ILE A 11 9.27 6.36 -5.36
C ILE A 11 10.74 6.82 -5.31
N GLY A 12 11.34 7.13 -6.47
CA GLY A 12 12.70 7.64 -6.54
C GLY A 12 12.92 9.01 -5.89
N ARG A 13 11.85 9.79 -5.65
CA ARG A 13 11.90 11.09 -4.95
C ARG A 13 11.72 10.98 -3.44
N ILE A 14 11.43 9.78 -2.92
CA ILE A 14 11.23 9.57 -1.48
C ILE A 14 12.56 9.83 -0.75
N ASP A 15 12.50 10.65 0.30
CA ASP A 15 13.61 10.81 1.22
C ASP A 15 13.71 9.59 2.14
N TRP A 16 14.57 8.65 1.78
CA TRP A 16 14.77 7.43 2.55
C TRP A 16 15.46 7.66 3.90
N SER A 17 16.07 8.82 4.12
CA SER A 17 16.78 9.14 5.38
C SER A 17 15.83 9.30 6.57
N VAL A 18 14.57 9.67 6.33
CA VAL A 18 13.51 9.82 7.33
C VAL A 18 12.57 8.60 7.39
N SER A 19 12.85 7.57 6.60
CA SER A 19 12.03 6.36 6.52
C SER A 19 11.87 5.71 7.89
N THR A 20 10.63 5.39 8.26
CA THR A 20 10.24 4.75 9.52
C THR A 20 10.44 5.55 10.82
N GLN A 21 10.77 6.85 10.72
CA GLN A 21 11.05 7.71 11.88
C GLN A 21 9.84 8.54 12.34
N VAL A 22 8.79 8.63 11.53
CA VAL A 22 7.64 9.51 11.80
C VAL A 22 6.50 8.74 12.49
N ASP A 23 6.20 9.15 13.72
CA ASP A 23 5.06 8.67 14.54
C ASP A 23 3.95 9.73 14.54
N ASP A 24 3.09 9.68 13.53
CA ASP A 24 1.92 10.55 13.38
C ASP A 24 0.63 9.71 13.39
N PRO A 25 -0.40 10.07 14.18
CA PRO A 25 -1.69 9.35 14.21
C PRO A 25 -2.32 9.15 12.84
N SER A 26 -2.20 10.13 11.94
CA SER A 26 -2.77 10.04 10.59
C SER A 26 -2.18 8.88 9.77
N ASN A 27 -1.01 8.36 10.14
CA ASN A 27 -0.46 7.16 9.53
C ASN A 27 -1.35 5.93 9.73
N MET A 28 -2.13 5.86 10.81
CA MET A 28 -3.08 4.76 11.01
C MET A 28 -4.28 4.86 10.06
N ALA A 29 -4.72 6.08 9.73
CA ALA A 29 -5.76 6.31 8.73
C ALA A 29 -5.35 5.72 7.37
N LEU A 30 -4.09 5.97 6.95
CA LEU A 30 -3.52 5.43 5.71
C LEU A 30 -3.51 3.89 5.71
N VAL A 31 -3.09 3.29 6.82
CA VAL A 31 -3.01 1.83 6.94
C VAL A 31 -4.41 1.20 6.94
N GLN A 32 -5.36 1.76 7.67
CA GLN A 32 -6.76 1.32 7.66
C GLN A 32 -7.38 1.42 6.27
N GLU A 33 -7.13 2.51 5.55
CA GLU A 33 -7.65 2.68 4.20
C GLU A 33 -7.05 1.68 3.21
N TYR A 34 -5.74 1.38 3.31
CA TYR A 34 -5.14 0.30 2.52
C TYR A 34 -5.82 -1.04 2.83
N ILE A 35 -5.97 -1.39 4.12
CA ILE A 35 -6.61 -2.64 4.55
C ILE A 35 -8.04 -2.74 4.00
N ARG A 36 -8.81 -1.64 4.05
CA ARG A 36 -10.16 -1.55 3.49
C ARG A 36 -10.16 -1.80 1.98
N ARG A 37 -9.22 -1.22 1.23
CA ARG A 37 -9.11 -1.40 -0.23
C ARG A 37 -8.72 -2.83 -0.61
N VAL A 38 -7.75 -3.44 0.06
CA VAL A 38 -7.41 -4.85 -0.20
C VAL A 38 -8.50 -5.80 0.25
N ALA A 39 -9.23 -5.47 1.32
CA ALA A 39 -10.39 -6.23 1.75
C ALA A 39 -11.47 -6.23 0.67
N LEU A 40 -11.77 -5.07 0.07
CA LEU A 40 -12.68 -4.98 -1.08
C LEU A 40 -12.22 -5.81 -2.27
N LEU A 41 -10.92 -5.77 -2.60
CA LEU A 41 -10.34 -6.58 -3.68
C LEU A 41 -10.54 -8.08 -3.40
N ILE A 42 -10.16 -8.54 -2.19
CA ILE A 42 -10.28 -9.93 -1.76
C ILE A 42 -11.74 -10.38 -1.81
N THR A 43 -12.69 -9.60 -1.30
CA THR A 43 -14.10 -9.98 -1.28
C THR A 43 -14.73 -9.95 -2.67
N THR A 44 -14.26 -9.07 -3.55
CA THR A 44 -14.77 -8.96 -4.93
C THR A 44 -14.35 -10.13 -5.80
N TYR A 45 -13.11 -10.60 -5.65
CA TYR A 45 -12.52 -11.65 -6.49
C TYR A 45 -12.28 -12.97 -5.76
N HIS A 46 -12.74 -13.08 -4.51
CA HIS A 46 -12.59 -14.26 -3.66
C HIS A 46 -11.14 -14.76 -3.57
N LEU A 47 -10.20 -13.84 -3.35
CA LEU A 47 -8.77 -14.14 -3.38
C LEU A 47 -8.32 -14.93 -2.14
N GLU A 48 -7.54 -15.98 -2.36
CA GLU A 48 -6.83 -16.71 -1.31
C GLU A 48 -5.41 -16.15 -1.16
N THR A 49 -5.18 -15.32 -0.13
CA THR A 49 -3.90 -14.61 0.03
C THR A 49 -3.55 -14.31 1.49
N SER A 50 -2.28 -13.96 1.74
CA SER A 50 -1.78 -13.52 3.05
C SER A 50 -2.23 -12.09 3.36
N TYR A 51 -3.47 -11.96 3.81
CA TYR A 51 -4.04 -10.68 4.20
C TYR A 51 -3.33 -10.05 5.43
N PRO A 52 -3.14 -8.71 5.48
CA PRO A 52 -3.55 -7.72 4.49
C PRO A 52 -2.43 -7.27 3.54
N PHE A 53 -1.18 -7.65 3.82
CA PHE A 53 -0.01 -7.20 3.05
C PHE A 53 0.42 -8.29 2.08
N PHE A 54 0.09 -8.10 0.81
CA PHE A 54 0.43 -9.00 -0.27
C PHE A 54 0.60 -8.22 -1.58
N ASN A 55 1.15 -8.89 -2.57
CA ASN A 55 1.21 -8.36 -3.93
C ASN A 55 -0.07 -8.72 -4.66
N ALA A 56 -0.90 -7.72 -4.95
CA ALA A 56 -2.22 -7.88 -5.54
C ALA A 56 -2.18 -8.36 -6.98
N ALA A 57 -1.19 -7.92 -7.77
CA ALA A 57 -1.02 -8.41 -9.14
C ALA A 57 -0.78 -9.93 -9.12
N ARG A 58 0.13 -10.38 -8.25
CA ARG A 58 0.44 -11.81 -8.09
C ARG A 58 -0.73 -12.61 -7.50
N ALA A 59 -1.49 -12.03 -6.57
CA ALA A 59 -2.68 -12.68 -6.00
C ALA A 59 -3.80 -12.87 -7.03
N LEU A 60 -3.85 -12.04 -8.07
CA LEU A 60 -4.72 -12.22 -9.23
C LEU A 60 -4.14 -13.18 -10.29
N GLY A 61 -2.99 -13.80 -10.02
CA GLY A 61 -2.32 -14.70 -10.96
C GLY A 61 -1.50 -13.99 -12.03
N HIS A 62 -1.33 -12.68 -11.93
CA HIS A 62 -0.46 -11.93 -12.85
C HIS A 62 0.98 -11.98 -12.35
N HIS A 63 1.83 -12.59 -13.17
CA HIS A 63 3.27 -12.49 -13.03
C HIS A 63 3.73 -11.31 -13.88
N SER A 64 4.22 -10.27 -13.23
CA SER A 64 4.80 -9.14 -13.94
C SER A 64 5.96 -9.61 -14.81
N THR A 65 5.94 -9.24 -16.09
CA THR A 65 7.13 -9.34 -16.97
C THR A 65 8.14 -8.24 -16.66
N LEU A 66 7.76 -7.26 -15.84
CA LEU A 66 8.62 -6.21 -15.35
C LEU A 66 9.59 -6.81 -14.32
N ASP A 67 10.87 -6.84 -14.66
CA ASP A 67 11.90 -6.93 -13.64
C ASP A 67 12.03 -5.54 -12.98
N VAL A 68 11.21 -5.32 -11.94
CA VAL A 68 11.22 -4.09 -11.15
C VAL A 68 12.62 -3.83 -10.58
N MET A 69 13.37 -4.88 -10.25
CA MET A 69 14.70 -4.75 -9.66
C MET A 69 15.73 -4.29 -10.69
N ASP A 70 15.60 -4.71 -11.95
CA ASP A 70 16.44 -4.20 -13.04
C ASP A 70 16.16 -2.73 -13.36
N GLN A 71 14.89 -2.31 -13.35
CA GLN A 71 14.51 -0.93 -13.66
C GLN A 71 14.77 0.03 -12.49
N CYS A 72 14.71 -0.48 -11.26
CA CYS A 72 14.88 0.29 -10.03
C CYS A 72 15.89 -0.41 -9.11
N PRO A 73 17.19 -0.49 -9.48
CA PRO A 73 18.20 -1.22 -8.71
C PRO A 73 18.37 -0.68 -7.29
N TRP A 74 18.10 0.61 -7.08
CA TRP A 74 18.11 1.27 -5.77
C TRP A 74 17.05 0.70 -4.79
N LEU A 75 15.98 0.05 -5.27
CA LEU A 75 15.07 -0.71 -4.39
C LEU A 75 15.79 -1.90 -3.73
N GLY A 76 16.90 -2.37 -4.33
CA GLY A 76 17.79 -3.38 -3.77
C GLY A 76 18.46 -2.93 -2.47
N GLU A 77 18.70 -1.63 -2.33
CA GLU A 77 19.41 -1.02 -1.21
C GLU A 77 18.50 -0.78 0.01
N LEU A 78 17.18 -0.84 -0.18
CA LEU A 78 16.22 -0.71 0.92
C LEU A 78 16.33 -1.90 1.88
N THR A 79 16.67 -1.61 3.13
CA THR A 79 16.83 -2.62 4.19
C THR A 79 15.49 -3.07 4.78
N ASN A 80 14.45 -2.24 4.71
CA ASN A 80 13.12 -2.57 5.22
C ASN A 80 12.36 -3.42 4.19
N SER A 81 12.14 -4.69 4.52
CA SER A 81 11.46 -5.66 3.64
C SER A 81 10.01 -5.30 3.34
N PHE A 82 9.30 -4.69 4.30
CA PHE A 82 7.93 -4.21 4.09
C PHE A 82 7.92 -3.09 3.05
N THR A 83 8.71 -2.04 3.27
CA THR A 83 8.83 -0.90 2.34
C THR A 83 9.22 -1.36 0.94
N LYS A 84 10.23 -2.22 0.84
CA LYS A 84 10.69 -2.80 -0.42
C LYS A 84 9.58 -3.59 -1.12
N GLY A 85 8.91 -4.49 -0.39
CA GLY A 85 7.82 -5.30 -0.91
C GLY A 85 6.63 -4.46 -1.39
N THR A 86 6.28 -3.40 -0.65
CA THR A 86 5.23 -2.45 -1.04
C THR A 86 5.59 -1.68 -2.31
N CYS A 87 6.83 -1.17 -2.42
CA CYS A 87 7.26 -0.45 -3.63
C CYS A 87 7.21 -1.36 -4.86
N VAL A 88 7.70 -2.60 -4.73
CA VAL A 88 7.63 -3.60 -5.81
C VAL A 88 6.18 -3.90 -6.19
N ALA A 89 5.32 -4.18 -5.22
CA ALA A 89 3.91 -4.49 -5.47
C ALA A 89 3.16 -3.32 -6.13
N TYR A 90 3.45 -2.08 -5.72
CA TYR A 90 2.90 -0.87 -6.32
C TYR A 90 3.32 -0.71 -7.79
N LEU A 91 4.60 -0.90 -8.11
CA LEU A 91 5.09 -0.79 -9.49
C LEU A 91 4.52 -1.90 -10.39
N GLU A 92 4.46 -3.14 -9.90
CA GLU A 92 3.79 -4.24 -10.62
C GLU A 92 2.31 -3.92 -10.85
N TRP A 93 1.63 -3.33 -9.87
CA TRP A 93 0.24 -2.91 -10.00
C TRP A 93 0.04 -1.83 -11.06
N LEU A 94 0.89 -0.79 -11.07
CA LEU A 94 0.82 0.25 -12.11
C LEU A 94 1.08 -0.29 -13.51
N SER A 95 2.03 -1.23 -13.66
CA SER A 95 2.28 -1.90 -14.93
C SER A 95 1.04 -2.66 -15.41
N LEU A 96 0.31 -3.30 -14.49
CA LEU A 96 -0.92 -4.03 -14.79
C LEU A 96 -2.08 -3.09 -15.16
N VAL A 97 -2.18 -1.93 -14.49
CA VAL A 97 -3.13 -0.87 -14.89
C VAL A 97 -2.82 -0.35 -16.29
N GLU A 98 -1.55 -0.10 -16.60
CA GLU A 98 -1.10 0.42 -17.90
C GLU A 98 -1.30 -0.59 -19.03
N SER A 99 -1.25 -1.89 -18.75
CA SER A 99 -1.57 -2.94 -19.73
C SER A 99 -3.07 -3.09 -20.01
N GLY A 100 -3.93 -2.31 -19.35
CA GLY A 100 -5.38 -2.35 -19.59
C GLY A 100 -6.12 -3.42 -18.80
N ASN A 101 -5.52 -4.02 -17.76
CA ASN A 101 -6.19 -5.04 -16.96
C ASN A 101 -7.37 -4.44 -16.16
N GLU A 102 -8.55 -5.04 -16.28
CA GLU A 102 -9.80 -4.49 -15.76
C GLU A 102 -9.84 -4.49 -14.22
N GLU A 103 -9.34 -5.55 -13.58
CA GLU A 103 -9.28 -5.66 -12.12
C GLU A 103 -8.37 -4.58 -11.52
N ALA A 104 -7.20 -4.39 -12.12
CA ALA A 104 -6.25 -3.36 -11.71
C ALA A 104 -6.80 -1.94 -11.94
N ILE A 105 -7.48 -1.69 -13.07
CA ILE A 105 -8.11 -0.39 -13.36
C ILE A 105 -9.20 -0.08 -12.32
N LYS A 106 -10.04 -1.06 -11.96
CA LYS A 106 -11.10 -0.91 -10.96
C LYS A 106 -10.54 -0.52 -9.59
N PHE A 107 -9.37 -1.03 -9.24
CA PHE A 107 -8.67 -0.78 -7.99
C PHE A 107 -7.35 -0.01 -8.22
N ARG A 108 -7.36 0.97 -9.14
CA ARG A 108 -6.13 1.65 -9.61
C ARG A 108 -5.32 2.33 -8.51
N ASP A 109 -5.98 2.75 -7.44
CA ASP A 109 -5.42 3.47 -6.30
C ASP A 109 -5.22 2.56 -5.08
N LEU A 110 -5.23 1.23 -5.26
CA LEU A 110 -5.10 0.23 -4.19
C LEU A 110 -3.94 0.52 -3.22
N TYR A 111 -2.76 0.83 -3.78
CA TYR A 111 -1.53 1.05 -3.03
C TYR A 111 -1.31 2.50 -2.59
N GLU A 112 -2.16 3.44 -3.03
CA GLU A 112 -2.00 4.88 -2.72
C GLU A 112 -1.82 5.16 -1.22
N PRO A 113 -2.59 4.55 -0.30
CA PRO A 113 -2.41 4.85 1.13
C PRO A 113 -1.05 4.40 1.67
N LEU A 114 -0.50 3.27 1.19
CA LEU A 114 0.82 2.81 1.65
C LEU A 114 1.96 3.63 1.02
N ILE A 115 1.81 4.08 -0.22
CA ILE A 115 2.82 4.96 -0.82
C ILE A 115 2.86 6.29 -0.07
N LEU A 116 1.71 6.89 0.22
CA LEU A 116 1.63 8.10 1.07
C LEU A 116 2.24 7.88 2.46
N LEU A 117 2.01 6.70 3.06
CA LEU A 117 2.61 6.36 4.36
C LEU A 117 4.15 6.35 4.27
N ILE A 118 4.70 5.71 3.24
CA ILE A 118 6.15 5.62 3.04
C ILE A 118 6.74 7.00 2.75
N GLU A 119 6.09 7.80 1.91
CA GLU A 119 6.50 9.19 1.60
C GLU A 119 6.57 10.07 2.85
N ARG A 120 5.68 9.83 3.82
CA ARG A 120 5.65 10.55 5.11
C ARG A 120 6.63 10.00 6.14
N GLY A 121 7.46 9.02 5.80
CA GLY A 121 8.38 8.37 6.73
C GLY A 121 7.67 7.50 7.78
N GLY A 122 6.42 7.12 7.54
CA GLY A 122 5.65 6.25 8.42
C GLY A 122 6.19 4.82 8.46
N ARG A 123 5.77 4.05 9.47
CA ARG A 123 6.16 2.65 9.64
C ARG A 123 4.95 1.78 9.90
N VAL A 124 4.96 0.57 9.39
CA VAL A 124 3.99 -0.47 9.75
C VAL A 124 4.73 -1.68 10.28
N SER A 125 4.18 -2.29 11.32
CA SER A 125 4.58 -3.61 11.76
C SER A 125 3.35 -4.41 12.13
N MET A 126 3.41 -5.72 11.88
CA MET A 126 2.37 -6.66 12.30
C MET A 126 2.95 -7.55 13.41
N ARG A 127 2.27 -7.64 14.55
CA ARG A 127 2.66 -8.53 15.66
C ARG A 127 1.43 -9.14 16.30
N HIS A 128 1.38 -10.46 16.41
CA HIS A 128 0.28 -11.21 17.06
C HIS A 128 -1.13 -10.85 16.55
N GLY A 129 -1.30 -10.60 15.24
CA GLY A 129 -2.58 -10.18 14.65
C GLY A 129 -2.95 -8.70 14.87
N GLU A 130 -2.06 -7.93 15.49
CA GLU A 130 -2.18 -6.47 15.59
C GLU A 130 -1.38 -5.79 14.47
N ILE A 131 -1.95 -4.71 13.95
CA ILE A 131 -1.26 -3.78 13.07
C ILE A 131 -0.85 -2.56 13.86
N ARG A 132 0.41 -2.20 13.75
CA ARG A 132 1.01 -1.10 14.51
C ARG A 132 1.63 -0.10 13.57
N THR A 133 1.29 1.17 13.77
CA THR A 133 1.98 2.30 13.15
C THR A 133 2.33 3.28 14.25
N GLY A 134 3.64 3.54 14.41
CA GLY A 134 4.09 4.38 15.51
C GLY A 134 3.69 3.83 16.90
N ARG A 135 2.92 4.60 17.66
CA ARG A 135 2.30 4.18 18.95
C ARG A 135 0.88 3.64 18.84
N TYR A 136 0.29 3.66 17.64
CA TYR A 136 -1.10 3.28 17.41
C TYR A 136 -1.20 1.80 17.06
N VAL A 137 -2.23 1.15 17.61
CA VAL A 137 -2.50 -0.28 17.45
C VAL A 137 -3.91 -0.45 16.91
N PHE A 138 -4.05 -1.29 15.89
CA PHE A 138 -5.31 -1.64 15.27
C PHE A 138 -5.44 -3.17 15.23
N PRO A 139 -6.49 -3.76 15.82
CA PRO A 139 -6.72 -5.19 15.70
C PRO A 139 -7.08 -5.52 14.25
N LEU A 140 -6.38 -6.49 13.65
CA LEU A 140 -6.68 -6.89 12.29
C LEU A 140 -8.03 -7.63 12.25
N ALA A 141 -9.06 -6.94 11.75
CA ALA A 141 -10.35 -7.56 11.46
C ALA A 141 -10.32 -8.30 10.12
N ASN A 142 -11.25 -9.25 9.95
CA ASN A 142 -11.36 -10.04 8.72
C ASN A 142 -11.72 -9.14 7.49
N ALA A 143 -11.41 -9.64 6.29
CA ALA A 143 -11.64 -8.91 5.06
C ALA A 143 -13.13 -8.58 4.83
N GLU A 144 -14.05 -9.45 5.22
CA GLU A 144 -15.49 -9.18 5.06
C GLU A 144 -15.92 -7.94 5.86
N TYR A 145 -15.53 -7.84 7.12
CA TYR A 145 -15.81 -6.68 7.96
C TYR A 145 -15.14 -5.42 7.41
N MET A 146 -13.86 -5.51 7.03
CA MET A 146 -13.11 -4.36 6.52
C MET A 146 -13.65 -3.85 5.19
N SER A 147 -14.14 -4.73 4.31
CA SER A 147 -14.74 -4.33 3.03
C SER A 147 -15.99 -3.46 3.17
N LYS A 148 -16.68 -3.53 4.31
CA LYS A 148 -17.92 -2.79 4.61
C LYS A 148 -17.69 -1.44 5.30
N GLN A 149 -16.44 -1.11 5.64
CA GLN A 149 -16.12 0.17 6.29
C GLN A 149 -16.23 1.33 5.30
N ALA A 150 -16.53 2.51 5.82
CA ALA A 150 -16.54 3.74 5.03
C ALA A 150 -15.13 4.08 4.53
N PRO A 151 -14.99 4.69 3.34
CA PRO A 151 -13.70 5.19 2.85
C PRO A 151 -13.17 6.31 3.75
N ILE A 152 -11.86 6.31 3.97
CA ILE A 152 -11.15 7.38 4.66
C ILE A 152 -10.62 8.38 3.62
N ASP A 153 -10.84 9.67 3.86
CA ASP A 153 -10.27 10.73 3.04
C ASP A 153 -8.75 10.86 3.29
N LEU A 154 -7.98 10.66 2.23
CA LEU A 154 -6.51 10.70 2.25
C LEU A 154 -5.94 12.11 2.07
N SER A 155 -6.77 13.13 1.87
CA SER A 155 -6.32 14.52 1.84
C SER A 155 -5.73 14.95 3.18
N ASP A 156 -4.88 15.97 3.21
CA ASP A 156 -4.35 16.51 4.47
C ASP A 156 -5.46 16.97 5.43
N ALA A 157 -6.60 17.43 4.90
CA ALA A 157 -7.75 17.78 5.71
C ALA A 157 -8.41 16.53 6.32
N GLY A 158 -8.63 15.48 5.52
CA GLY A 158 -9.19 14.21 5.96
C GLY A 158 -8.33 13.51 6.99
N LEU A 159 -7.02 13.44 6.76
CA LEU A 159 -6.05 12.83 7.68
C LEU A 159 -5.97 13.56 9.04
N ARG A 160 -6.06 14.90 9.03
CA ARG A 160 -6.14 15.68 10.26
C ARG A 160 -7.45 15.45 11.01
N ALA A 161 -8.57 15.42 10.28
CA ALA A 161 -9.88 15.15 10.88
C ALA A 161 -9.95 13.75 11.50
N TRP A 162 -9.38 12.73 10.84
CA TRP A 162 -9.29 11.37 11.38
C TRP A 162 -8.51 11.31 12.71
N SER A 163 -7.43 12.09 12.81
CA SER A 163 -6.55 12.11 13.98
C SER A 163 -7.17 12.79 15.22
N GLN A 164 -8.33 13.42 15.08
CA GLN A 164 -9.05 14.13 16.14
C GLN A 164 -10.27 13.36 16.67
N GLN A 165 -10.48 12.12 16.21
CA GLN A 165 -11.61 11.26 16.56
C GLN A 165 -11.39 10.47 17.86
#